data_AF-A0A959YIC0-F1
#
_entry.id   AF-A0A959YIC0-F1
#
_cell.length_a   1.000
_cell.length_b   1.000
_cell.length_c   1.000
_cell.angle_alpha   90.00
_cell.angle_beta   90.00
_cell.angle_gamma   90.00
#
_symmetry.space_group_name_H-M   'P 1'
#
loop_
_entity.id
_entity.type
_entity.pdbx_description
1 polymer ?
#
loop_
_entity_poly.entity_id
_entity_poly.type
_entity_poly.pdbx_seq_one_letter_code
_entity_poly.pdbx_strand_id
1 'polypeptide(L)'
;MYRLQLILFILLLLNGLAATVGGVMMIMDPTGASVHLPLEWLKEAPFHNYTWPGIILLLSNGLLSLFIAWITFKGAMQYSYWALLQGFILVGFVTIECIMLGQFVGWLHIPSYVIGAGLIGIGFVLQD
;
A
#
# COMPACT_ATOMS: atom_id res chain seq x y z
N MET A 1 24.37 3.43 3.35
CA MET A 1 23.31 2.96 4.28
C MET A 1 22.31 4.04 4.64
N TYR A 2 22.69 5.16 5.29
CA TYR A 2 21.73 6.21 5.70
C TYR A 2 20.83 6.77 4.58
N ARG A 3 21.37 6.97 3.36
CA ARG A 3 20.56 7.44 2.21
C ARG A 3 19.45 6.46 1.82
N LEU A 4 19.74 5.15 1.84
CA LEU A 4 18.76 4.12 1.50
C LEU A 4 17.70 3.98 2.59
N GLN A 5 18.08 4.08 3.87
CA GLN A 5 17.13 4.13 4.98
C GLN A 5 16.17 5.31 4.87
N LEU A 6 16.68 6.49 4.50
CA LEU A 6 15.85 7.68 4.30
C LEU A 6 14.87 7.49 3.14
N ILE A 7 15.33 6.95 2.01
CA ILE A 7 14.44 6.64 0.87
C ILE A 7 13.37 5.64 1.29
N LEU A 8 13.76 4.56 1.98
CA LEU A 8 12.84 3.55 2.49
C LEU A 8 11.77 4.16 3.40
N PHE A 9 12.19 5.00 4.34
CA PHE A 9 11.30 5.72 5.24
C PHE A 9 10.30 6.60 4.48
N ILE A 10 10.76 7.35 3.47
CA ILE A 10 9.90 8.19 2.63
C ILE A 10 8.90 7.33 1.86
N LEU A 11 9.33 6.23 1.26
CA LEU A 11 8.45 5.31 0.52
C LEU A 11 7.35 4.72 1.42
N LEU A 12 7.72 4.30 2.64
CA LEU A 12 6.76 3.78 3.63
C LEU A 12 5.77 4.85 4.09
N LEU A 13 6.22 6.10 4.29
CA LEU A 13 5.33 7.20 4.64
C LEU A 13 4.37 7.53 3.50
N LEU A 14 4.87 7.63 2.26
CA LEU A 14 4.02 7.93 1.10
C LEU A 14 2.94 6.85 0.93
N ASN A 15 3.32 5.57 0.98
CA ASN A 15 2.36 4.47 0.90
C ASN A 15 1.38 4.49 2.09
N GLY A 16 1.91 4.57 3.31
CA GLY A 16 1.12 4.49 4.53
C GLY A 16 0.10 5.62 4.65
N LEU A 17 0.48 6.86 4.32
CA LEU A 17 -0.43 8.00 4.33
C LEU A 17 -1.47 7.88 3.21
N ALA A 18 -1.06 7.56 1.99
CA ALA A 18 -1.98 7.43 0.86
C ALA A 18 -3.01 6.30 1.09
N ALA A 19 -2.56 5.14 1.53
CA ALA A 19 -3.42 3.99 1.83
C ALA A 19 -4.31 4.23 3.05
N THR A 20 -3.85 4.97 4.06
CA THR A 20 -4.68 5.37 5.20
C THR A 20 -5.80 6.30 4.77
N VAL A 21 -5.49 7.35 4.01
CA VAL A 21 -6.51 8.29 3.51
C VAL A 21 -7.49 7.58 2.57
N GLY A 22 -6.98 6.83 1.59
CA GLY A 22 -7.82 6.08 0.66
C GLY A 22 -8.70 5.05 1.37
N GLY A 23 -8.14 4.27 2.29
CA GLY A 23 -8.87 3.26 3.06
C GLY A 23 -9.95 3.88 3.95
N VAL A 24 -9.64 4.98 4.65
CA VAL A 24 -10.63 5.70 5.48
C VAL A 24 -11.75 6.27 4.62
N MET A 25 -11.43 6.90 3.48
CA MET A 25 -12.46 7.45 2.59
C MET A 25 -13.38 6.36 2.04
N MET A 26 -12.85 5.21 1.63
CA MET A 26 -13.64 4.05 1.19
C MET A 26 -14.53 3.47 2.31
N ILE A 27 -14.10 3.54 3.57
CA ILE A 27 -14.89 3.08 4.72
C ILE A 27 -16.01 4.08 5.03
N MET A 28 -15.71 5.38 5.01
CA MET A 28 -16.67 6.45 5.33
C MET A 28 -17.71 6.64 4.22
N ASP A 29 -17.31 6.44 2.96
CA ASP A 29 -18.18 6.46 1.80
C ASP A 29 -17.99 5.17 0.97
N PRO A 30 -18.70 4.09 1.33
CA PRO A 30 -18.61 2.80 0.65
C PRO A 30 -19.04 2.82 -0.82
N THR A 31 -19.65 3.90 -1.30
CA THR A 31 -20.04 4.05 -2.71
C THR A 31 -18.84 4.33 -3.61
N GLY A 32 -17.74 4.82 -3.04
CA GLY A 32 -16.52 5.20 -3.76
C GLY A 32 -16.56 6.60 -4.38
N ALA A 33 -17.67 7.34 -4.21
CA ALA A 33 -17.84 8.67 -4.82
C ALA A 33 -16.78 9.67 -4.34
N SER A 34 -16.46 9.67 -3.04
CA SER A 34 -15.42 10.53 -2.44
C SER A 34 -14.02 10.34 -3.02
N VAL A 35 -13.71 9.17 -3.55
CA VAL A 35 -12.42 8.81 -4.15
C VAL A 35 -12.49 8.65 -5.67
N HIS A 36 -13.60 9.08 -6.29
CA HIS A 36 -13.86 8.97 -7.73
C HIS A 36 -13.78 7.53 -8.26
N LEU A 37 -14.13 6.55 -7.43
CA LEU A 37 -14.20 5.14 -7.81
C LEU A 37 -15.65 4.76 -8.06
N PRO A 38 -16.05 4.51 -9.32
CA PRO A 38 -17.42 4.10 -9.61
C PRO A 38 -17.70 2.70 -9.05
N LEU A 39 -18.86 2.52 -8.44
CA LEU A 39 -19.28 1.22 -7.89
C LEU A 39 -19.33 0.12 -8.98
N GLU A 40 -19.49 0.50 -10.24
CA GLU A 40 -19.51 -0.43 -11.38
C GLU A 40 -18.22 -1.22 -11.55
N TRP A 41 -17.09 -0.74 -11.03
CA TRP A 41 -15.83 -1.47 -11.05
C TRP A 41 -15.88 -2.74 -10.20
N LEU A 42 -16.81 -2.82 -9.25
CA LEU A 42 -17.02 -3.99 -8.42
C LEU A 42 -17.95 -5.04 -9.05
N LYS A 43 -18.47 -4.83 -10.27
CA LYS A 43 -19.42 -5.76 -10.92
C LYS A 43 -18.89 -7.19 -11.02
N GLU A 44 -17.59 -7.34 -11.28
CA GLU A 44 -16.90 -8.64 -11.38
C GLU A 44 -16.16 -9.02 -10.09
N ALA A 45 -16.15 -8.12 -9.09
CA ALA A 45 -15.46 -8.33 -7.83
C ALA A 45 -16.35 -9.07 -6.82
N PRO A 46 -15.79 -9.84 -5.87
CA PRO A 46 -16.56 -10.50 -4.81
C PRO A 46 -17.09 -9.54 -3.73
N PHE A 47 -17.10 -8.22 -3.98
CA PHE A 47 -17.52 -7.19 -3.05
C PHE A 47 -18.66 -6.38 -3.64
N HIS A 48 -19.63 -6.01 -2.80
CA HIS A 48 -20.78 -5.19 -3.22
C HIS A 48 -20.55 -3.69 -3.02
N ASN A 49 -19.51 -3.31 -2.26
CA ASN A 49 -19.13 -1.93 -1.95
C ASN A 49 -17.64 -1.87 -1.53
N TYR A 50 -17.13 -0.65 -1.32
CA TYR A 50 -15.72 -0.42 -1.00
C TYR A 50 -15.35 -0.56 0.49
N THR A 51 -16.28 -0.93 1.38
CA THR A 51 -15.97 -1.04 2.83
C THR A 51 -14.88 -2.07 3.10
N TRP A 52 -15.04 -3.29 2.58
CA TRP A 52 -14.05 -4.36 2.79
C TRP A 52 -12.70 -4.08 2.12
N PRO A 53 -12.65 -3.66 0.84
CA PRO A 53 -11.42 -3.16 0.23
C PRO A 53 -10.74 -2.07 1.06
N GLY A 54 -11.51 -1.09 1.56
CA GLY A 54 -11.01 0.01 2.37
C GLY A 54 -10.39 -0.44 3.69
N ILE A 55 -11.00 -1.40 4.39
CA ILE A 55 -10.44 -1.98 5.63
C ILE A 55 -9.13 -2.71 5.34
N ILE A 56 -9.09 -3.54 4.29
CA ILE A 56 -7.87 -4.28 3.93
C ILE A 56 -6.76 -3.29 3.56
N LEU A 57 -7.05 -2.28 2.74
CA LEU A 57 -6.10 -1.23 2.35
C LEU A 57 -5.57 -0.48 3.57
N LEU A 58 -6.47 -0.05 4.48
CA LEU A 58 -6.11 0.68 5.69
C LEU A 58 -5.20 -0.14 6.59
N LEU A 59 -5.51 -1.41 6.85
CA LEU A 59 -4.74 -2.24 7.78
C LEU A 59 -3.41 -2.71 7.16
N SER A 60 -3.45 -3.26 5.94
CA SER A 60 -2.29 -3.92 5.31
C SER A 60 -1.30 -2.94 4.67
N ASN A 61 -1.79 -1.82 4.14
CA ASN A 61 -0.95 -0.85 3.43
C ASN A 61 -0.86 0.49 4.15
N GLY A 62 -1.92 0.91 4.86
CA GLY A 62 -1.89 2.12 5.68
C GLY A 62 -1.09 1.93 6.97
N LEU A 63 -1.72 1.32 7.98
CA LEU A 63 -1.18 1.20 9.33
C LEU A 63 0.11 0.38 9.38
N LEU A 64 0.19 -0.72 8.65
CA LEU A 64 1.41 -1.53 8.62
C LEU A 64 2.60 -0.74 8.04
N SER A 65 2.41 0.00 6.95
CA SER A 65 3.49 0.84 6.39
C SER A 65 3.92 1.95 7.35
N LEU A 66 2.96 2.60 8.02
CA LEU A 66 3.27 3.65 9.01
C LEU A 66 4.01 3.08 10.23
N PHE A 67 3.63 1.89 10.69
CA PHE A 67 4.35 1.18 11.74
C PHE A 67 5.79 0.86 11.33
N ILE A 68 5.98 0.38 10.08
CA ILE A 68 7.31 0.05 9.56
C ILE A 68 8.14 1.33 9.35
N ALA A 69 7.53 2.44 8.94
CA ALA A 69 8.19 3.74 8.87
C ALA A 69 8.68 4.18 10.25
N TRP A 70 7.86 4.00 11.29
CA TRP A 70 8.21 4.35 12.66
C TRP A 70 9.39 3.53 13.20
N ILE A 71 9.40 2.20 13.02
CA ILE A 71 10.54 1.37 13.45
C ILE A 71 11.82 1.66 12.63
N THR A 72 11.67 2.01 11.34
CA THR A 72 12.78 2.43 10.47
C THR A 72 13.39 3.73 10.98
N PHE A 73 12.55 4.71 11.36
CA PHE A 73 13.00 5.96 11.96
C PHE A 73 13.69 5.77 13.31
N LYS A 74 13.21 4.82 14.12
CA LYS A 74 13.83 4.45 15.40
C LYS A 74 15.13 3.65 15.23
N GLY A 75 15.46 3.19 14.03
CA GLY A 75 16.64 2.37 13.77
C GLY A 75 16.59 1.01 14.46
N ALA A 76 15.40 0.45 14.68
CA ALA A 76 15.24 -0.84 15.35
C ALA A 76 15.91 -1.97 14.55
N MET A 77 16.46 -3.00 15.20
CA MET A 77 17.00 -4.16 14.48
C MET A 77 15.91 -4.79 13.61
N GLN A 78 16.28 -5.22 12.39
CA GLN A 78 15.44 -5.95 11.43
C GLN A 78 14.39 -5.14 10.63
N TYR A 79 14.43 -3.80 10.62
CA TYR A 79 13.50 -3.00 9.79
C TYR A 79 13.51 -3.36 8.29
N SER A 80 14.64 -3.87 7.77
CA SER A 80 14.78 -4.32 6.38
C SER A 80 13.88 -5.52 6.04
N TYR A 81 13.74 -6.49 6.95
CA TYR A 81 12.83 -7.63 6.77
C TYR A 81 11.36 -7.19 6.72
N TRP A 82 10.98 -6.24 7.58
CA TRP A 82 9.64 -5.67 7.58
C TRP A 82 9.35 -4.88 6.31
N ALA A 83 10.33 -4.14 5.81
CA ALA A 83 10.21 -3.44 4.53
C ALA A 83 10.01 -4.40 3.35
N LEU A 84 10.73 -5.52 3.31
CA LEU A 84 10.52 -6.57 2.31
C LEU A 84 9.09 -7.11 2.35
N LEU A 85 8.63 -7.49 3.54
CA LEU A 85 7.26 -7.97 3.75
C LEU A 85 6.23 -6.95 3.26
N GLN A 86 6.40 -5.66 3.60
CA GLN A 86 5.51 -4.60 3.14
C GLN A 86 5.51 -4.45 1.62
N GLY A 87 6.67 -4.53 0.99
CA GLY A 87 6.78 -4.45 -0.46
C GLY A 87 6.02 -5.58 -1.16
N PHE A 88 6.14 -6.82 -0.67
CA PHE A 88 5.35 -7.95 -1.19
C PHE A 88 3.84 -7.79 -0.93
N ILE A 89 3.46 -7.30 0.26
CA ILE A 89 2.06 -7.00 0.57
C ILE A 89 1.50 -5.96 -0.39
N LEU A 90 2.22 -4.88 -0.65
CA LEU A 90 1.78 -3.80 -1.54
C LEU A 90 1.64 -4.29 -2.98
N VAL A 91 2.66 -4.97 -3.51
CA VAL A 91 2.62 -5.53 -4.88
C VAL A 91 1.50 -6.56 -5.01
N GLY A 92 1.37 -7.47 -4.03
CA GLY A 92 0.30 -8.47 -4.00
C GLY A 92 -1.09 -7.83 -3.94
N PHE A 93 -1.26 -6.82 -3.10
CA PHE A 93 -2.52 -6.08 -2.96
C PHE A 93 -2.95 -5.46 -4.30
N VAL A 94 -2.10 -4.66 -4.93
CA VAL A 94 -2.44 -4.00 -6.21
C VAL A 94 -2.64 -5.01 -7.35
N THR A 95 -1.92 -6.13 -7.32
CA THR A 95 -2.09 -7.21 -8.33
C THR A 95 -3.45 -7.86 -8.18
N ILE A 96 -3.81 -8.26 -6.96
CA ILE A 96 -5.10 -8.87 -6.65
C ILE A 96 -6.23 -7.88 -6.96
N GLU A 97 -6.10 -6.61 -6.60
CA GLU A 97 -7.06 -5.55 -6.92
C GLU A 97 -7.28 -5.43 -8.44
N CYS A 98 -6.21 -5.34 -9.25
CA CYS A 98 -6.33 -5.29 -10.70
C CYS A 98 -7.05 -6.51 -11.29
N ILE A 99 -6.78 -7.70 -10.75
CA ILE A 99 -7.43 -8.95 -11.18
C ILE A 99 -8.91 -8.94 -10.81
N MET A 100 -9.24 -8.55 -9.57
CA MET A 100 -10.62 -8.52 -9.06
C MET A 100 -11.49 -7.48 -9.76
N LEU A 101 -10.93 -6.31 -10.06
CA LEU A 101 -11.62 -5.23 -10.75
C LEU A 101 -11.62 -5.40 -12.28
N GLY A 102 -10.85 -6.38 -12.80
CA GLY A 102 -10.70 -6.62 -14.24
C GLY A 102 -10.11 -5.45 -15.03
N GLN A 103 -9.44 -4.51 -14.35
CA GLN A 103 -8.99 -3.26 -14.96
C GLN A 103 -7.69 -2.75 -14.35
N PHE A 104 -6.96 -1.99 -15.15
CA PHE A 104 -5.72 -1.35 -14.74
C PHE A 104 -5.79 0.16 -14.94
N VAL A 105 -5.72 0.91 -13.85
CA VAL A 105 -5.74 2.37 -13.82
C VAL A 105 -4.32 2.86 -13.53
N GLY A 106 -3.61 3.27 -14.59
CA GLY A 106 -2.17 3.54 -14.51
C GLY A 106 -1.77 4.57 -13.46
N TRP A 107 -2.55 5.64 -13.27
CA TRP A 107 -2.23 6.68 -12.30
C TRP A 107 -2.38 6.24 -10.83
N LEU A 108 -3.17 5.20 -10.56
CA LEU A 108 -3.31 4.59 -9.23
C LEU A 108 -2.29 3.47 -9.02
N HIS A 109 -2.16 2.57 -10.00
CA HIS A 109 -1.42 1.33 -9.80
C HIS A 109 0.09 1.48 -10.03
N ILE A 110 0.54 2.27 -11.01
CA ILE A 110 1.97 2.41 -11.32
C ILE A 110 2.75 2.96 -10.12
N PRO A 111 2.32 4.04 -9.43
CA PRO A 111 3.01 4.52 -8.24
C PRO A 111 3.12 3.44 -7.15
N SER A 112 2.06 2.69 -6.91
CA SER A 112 2.02 1.61 -5.92
C SER A 112 3.00 0.48 -6.26
N TYR A 113 3.07 0.05 -7.51
CA TYR A 113 4.06 -0.94 -7.96
C TYR A 113 5.50 -0.43 -7.83
N VAL A 114 5.75 0.84 -8.19
CA VAL A 114 7.09 1.45 -8.07
C VAL A 114 7.51 1.53 -6.60
N ILE A 115 6.60 1.94 -5.71
CA ILE A 115 6.86 1.98 -4.27
C ILE A 115 7.13 0.56 -3.76
N GLY A 116 6.28 -0.41 -4.10
CA GLY A 116 6.43 -1.80 -3.68
C GLY A 116 7.76 -2.41 -4.13
N ALA A 117 8.13 -2.24 -5.40
CA ALA A 117 9.42 -2.66 -5.93
C ALA A 117 10.59 -1.95 -5.24
N GLY A 118 10.45 -0.67 -4.93
CA GLY A 118 11.43 0.11 -4.17
C GLY A 118 11.64 -0.43 -2.75
N LEU A 119 10.55 -0.77 -2.03
CA LEU A 119 10.62 -1.38 -0.71
C LEU A 119 11.32 -2.75 -0.76
N ILE A 120 10.99 -3.58 -1.75
CA ILE A 120 11.64 -4.88 -1.95
C ILE A 120 13.13 -4.71 -2.25
N GLY A 121 13.48 -3.90 -3.26
CA GLY A 121 14.86 -3.71 -3.69
C GLY A 121 15.75 -3.12 -2.59
N ILE A 122 15.28 -2.08 -1.91
CA ILE A 122 16.03 -1.46 -0.81
C ILE A 122 16.10 -2.38 0.41
N GLY A 123 15.01 -3.11 0.70
CA GLY A 123 14.96 -4.08 1.78
C GLY A 123 16.05 -5.15 1.65
N PHE A 124 16.23 -5.73 0.44
CA PHE A 124 17.29 -6.69 0.18
C PHE A 124 18.69 -6.09 0.35
N VAL A 125 18.92 -4.87 -0.14
CA VAL A 125 20.24 -4.20 -0.03
C VAL A 125 20.61 -3.85 1.41
N LEU A 126 19.61 -3.67 2.30
CA LEU A 126 19.82 -3.35 3.72
C LEU A 126 19.79 -4.58 4.64
N GLN A 127 19.75 -5.80 4.08
CA GLN A 127 19.91 -7.04 4.86
C GLN A 127 21.39 -7.38 5.17
N ASP A 128 22.31 -6.81 4.39
CA ASP A 128 23.78 -6.94 4.53
C ASP A 128 24.40 -5.72 5.23
#